data_AF-A0A4Y2LGU0-F1
#
_entry.id   AF-A0A4Y2LGU0-F1
#
_cell.length_a   1.000
_cell.length_b   1.000
_cell.length_c   1.000
_cell.angle_alpha   90.00
_cell.angle_beta   90.00
_cell.angle_gamma   90.00
#
_symmetry.space_group_name_H-M   'P 1'
#
loop_
_entity.id
_entity.type
_entity.pdbx_description
1 polymer ?
#
loop_
_entity_poly.entity_id
_entity_poly.type
_entity_poly.pdbx_seq_one_letter_code
_entity_poly.pdbx_strand_id
1 'polypeptide(L)'
;MDFEVAAIKEVQRHFPSVNILGCNFHFNQCLWRQVQNLGLVPDYKDDEEIRLHVRVCAALAYLPESDMDEVWLCIQGTSPQHAKLQEFFDYFVKEWLENSIITTSKWNCHKQQHRTSNTIGGWHNKFQTILSKPHPKFRNPLQALKDESKYNDFFNKLNGDKFRREEKSWEIRPV
;
A
#
# COMPACT_ATOMS: atom_id res chain seq x y z
N MET A 1 3.69 -1.26 -3.74
CA MET A 1 3.69 -2.52 -4.50
C MET A 1 2.54 -3.40 -4.03
N ASP A 2 2.21 -4.47 -4.76
CA ASP A 2 1.31 -5.54 -4.29
C ASP A 2 2.05 -6.40 -3.25
N PHE A 3 1.30 -7.16 -2.45
CA PHE A 3 1.84 -7.97 -1.35
C PHE A 3 2.22 -9.39 -1.78
N GLU A 4 2.72 -9.55 -3.00
CA GLU A 4 3.15 -10.83 -3.53
C GLU A 4 4.55 -11.19 -3.03
N VAL A 5 4.64 -12.23 -2.19
CA VAL A 5 5.89 -12.68 -1.54
C VAL A 5 7.01 -12.91 -2.55
N ALA A 6 6.72 -13.56 -3.67
CA ALA A 6 7.72 -13.84 -4.70
C ALA A 6 8.30 -12.55 -5.31
N ALA A 7 7.44 -11.55 -5.57
CA ALA A 7 7.86 -10.27 -6.12
C ALA A 7 8.70 -9.48 -5.10
N ILE A 8 8.28 -9.44 -3.83
CA ILE A 8 9.03 -8.79 -2.75
C ILE A 8 10.42 -9.40 -2.61
N LYS A 9 10.51 -10.74 -2.56
CA LYS A 9 11.78 -11.47 -2.45
C LYS A 9 12.70 -11.18 -3.63
N GLU A 10 12.18 -11.16 -4.84
CA GLU A 10 12.99 -10.95 -6.04
C GLU A 10 13.51 -9.51 -6.13
N VAL A 11 12.70 -8.52 -5.76
CA VAL A 11 13.16 -7.12 -5.65
C VAL A 11 14.22 -6.98 -4.58
N GLN A 12 14.04 -7.57 -3.39
CA GLN A 12 15.06 -7.57 -2.34
C GLN A 12 16.36 -8.26 -2.77
N ARG A 13 16.27 -9.33 -3.56
CA ARG A 13 17.44 -10.07 -4.06
C ARG A 13 18.26 -9.23 -5.04
N HIS A 14 17.61 -8.47 -5.91
CA HIS A 14 18.28 -7.64 -6.91
C HIS A 14 18.63 -6.23 -6.43
N PHE A 15 17.87 -5.70 -5.47
CA PHE A 15 17.99 -4.34 -4.95
C PHE A 15 17.94 -4.35 -3.41
N PRO A 16 18.96 -4.89 -2.74
CA PRO A 16 18.93 -5.14 -1.29
C PRO A 16 18.84 -3.86 -0.43
N SER A 17 19.24 -2.71 -0.98
CA SER A 17 19.18 -1.41 -0.29
C SER A 17 17.86 -0.67 -0.46
N VAL A 18 16.93 -1.17 -1.30
CA VAL A 18 15.65 -0.50 -1.53
C VAL A 18 14.67 -0.85 -0.42
N ASN A 19 14.04 0.18 0.14
CA ASN A 19 12.91 0.00 1.03
C ASN A 19 11.64 -0.32 0.21
N ILE A 20 11.12 -1.54 0.36
CA ILE A 20 9.90 -1.97 -0.34
C ILE A 20 8.69 -1.60 0.51
N LEU A 21 7.88 -0.68 -0.01
CA LEU A 21 6.61 -0.30 0.59
C LEU A 21 5.43 -0.87 -0.22
N GLY A 22 4.51 -1.49 0.51
CA GLY A 22 3.22 -1.92 0.03
C GLY A 22 2.29 -0.74 -0.25
N CYS A 23 1.28 -0.97 -1.08
CA CYS A 23 0.25 0.04 -1.33
C CYS A 23 -0.94 -0.17 -0.40
N ASN A 24 -1.37 0.90 0.28
CA ASN A 24 -2.55 0.85 1.14
C ASN A 24 -3.82 0.38 0.41
N PHE A 25 -3.97 0.71 -0.87
CA PHE A 25 -5.08 0.24 -1.68
C PHE A 25 -5.08 -1.29 -1.81
N HIS A 26 -3.92 -1.90 -2.06
CA HIS A 26 -3.81 -3.36 -2.15
C HIS A 26 -3.95 -4.03 -0.78
N PHE A 27 -3.50 -3.37 0.29
CA PHE A 27 -3.72 -3.82 1.67
C PHE A 27 -5.24 -3.92 1.96
N ASN A 28 -5.97 -2.83 1.71
CA ASN A 28 -7.42 -2.80 1.90
C ASN A 28 -8.15 -3.81 0.98
N GLN A 29 -7.66 -4.02 -0.24
CA GLN A 29 -8.21 -5.08 -1.10
C GLN A 29 -8.01 -6.47 -0.52
N CYS A 30 -6.84 -6.78 0.05
CA CYS A 30 -6.60 -8.08 0.68
C CYS A 30 -7.54 -8.30 1.87
N LEU A 31 -7.72 -7.29 2.73
CA LEU A 31 -8.68 -7.36 3.83
C LEU A 31 -10.11 -7.61 3.32
N TRP A 32 -10.54 -6.86 2.31
CA TRP A 32 -11.87 -7.03 1.73
C TRP A 32 -12.07 -8.41 1.09
N ARG A 33 -11.07 -8.92 0.36
CA ARG A 33 -11.10 -10.29 -0.19
C ARG A 33 -11.23 -11.32 0.92
N GLN A 34 -10.57 -11.12 2.06
CA GLN A 34 -10.72 -12.03 3.19
C GLN A 34 -12.13 -12.01 3.78
N VAL A 35 -12.74 -10.82 3.94
CA VAL A 35 -14.15 -10.69 4.34
C VAL A 35 -15.06 -11.47 3.38
N GLN A 36 -14.80 -11.40 2.08
CA GLN A 36 -15.54 -12.16 1.06
C GLN A 36 -15.32 -13.67 1.17
N ASN A 37 -14.07 -14.12 1.30
CA ASN A 37 -13.70 -15.53 1.37
C ASN A 37 -14.31 -16.24 2.58
N LEU A 38 -14.40 -15.56 3.72
CA LEU A 38 -15.01 -16.07 4.95
C LEU A 38 -16.54 -16.03 4.93
N GLY A 39 -17.15 -15.48 3.86
CA GLY A 39 -18.59 -15.27 3.80
C GLY A 39 -19.10 -14.31 4.87
N LEU A 40 -18.26 -13.36 5.31
CA LEU A 40 -18.56 -12.34 6.33
C LEU A 40 -19.27 -11.11 5.73
N VAL A 41 -19.50 -11.08 4.41
CA VAL A 41 -20.10 -9.93 3.72
C VAL A 41 -21.50 -9.53 4.24
N PRO A 42 -22.44 -10.46 4.51
CA PRO A 42 -23.74 -10.09 5.08
C PRO A 42 -23.57 -9.44 6.46
N ASP A 43 -22.82 -10.09 7.34
CA ASP A 43 -22.57 -9.63 8.71
C ASP A 43 -21.88 -8.25 8.70
N TYR A 44 -20.89 -8.03 7.84
CA TYR A 44 -20.25 -6.72 7.66
C TYR A 44 -21.23 -5.61 7.20
N LYS A 45 -22.28 -5.94 6.45
CA LYS A 45 -23.28 -4.96 5.99
C LYS A 45 -24.31 -4.66 7.06
N ASP A 46 -24.75 -5.68 7.78
CA ASP A 46 -25.93 -5.59 8.65
C ASP A 46 -25.56 -5.38 10.12
N ASP A 47 -24.36 -5.77 10.54
CA ASP A 47 -23.84 -5.63 11.91
C ASP A 47 -22.79 -4.51 12.00
N GLU A 48 -23.06 -3.52 12.85
CA GLU A 48 -22.19 -2.36 13.03
C GLU A 48 -20.90 -2.69 13.80
N GLU A 49 -20.94 -3.59 14.78
CA GLU A 49 -19.77 -3.96 15.57
C GLU A 49 -18.79 -4.77 14.73
N ILE A 50 -19.28 -5.74 13.93
CA ILE A 50 -18.44 -6.51 13.00
C ILE A 50 -17.80 -5.57 11.97
N ARG A 51 -18.60 -4.68 11.38
CA ARG A 51 -18.10 -3.68 10.42
C ARG A 51 -17.03 -2.79 11.03
N LEU A 52 -17.24 -2.34 12.27
CA LEU A 52 -16.28 -1.51 12.99
C LEU A 52 -14.94 -2.23 13.15
N HIS A 53 -14.94 -3.47 13.62
CA HIS A 53 -13.71 -4.23 13.87
C HIS A 53 -12.88 -4.49 12.61
N VAL A 54 -13.55 -4.82 11.49
CA VAL A 54 -12.88 -4.94 10.18
C VAL A 54 -12.28 -3.59 9.75
N ARG A 55 -13.00 -2.48 9.94
CA ARG A 55 -12.52 -1.14 9.58
C ARG A 55 -11.37 -0.67 10.47
N VAL A 56 -11.37 -1.04 11.74
CA VAL A 56 -10.26 -0.73 12.65
C VAL A 56 -9.00 -1.47 12.21
N CYS A 57 -9.10 -2.74 11.79
CA CYS A 57 -7.96 -3.46 11.21
C CYS A 57 -7.38 -2.76 9.97
N ALA A 58 -8.24 -2.21 9.10
CA ALA A 58 -7.79 -1.38 7.99
C ALA A 58 -7.14 -0.05 8.45
N ALA A 59 -7.62 0.53 9.55
CA ALA A 59 -7.09 1.77 10.11
C ALA A 59 -5.74 1.59 10.83
N LEU A 60 -5.37 0.38 11.24
CA LEU A 60 -4.06 0.07 11.84
C LEU A 60 -2.90 0.46 10.91
N ALA A 61 -3.13 0.53 9.59
CA ALA A 61 -2.13 1.02 8.66
C ALA A 61 -1.66 2.45 8.98
N TYR A 62 -2.42 3.25 9.73
CA TYR A 62 -2.05 4.63 10.06
C TYR A 62 -1.49 4.80 11.48
N LEU A 63 -1.50 3.73 12.27
CA LEU A 63 -1.04 3.72 13.64
C LEU A 63 0.49 3.71 13.69
N PRO A 64 1.14 4.44 14.61
CA PRO A 64 2.55 4.23 14.90
C PRO A 64 2.83 2.75 15.22
N GLU A 65 3.92 2.20 14.67
CA GLU A 65 4.28 0.80 14.94
C GLU A 65 4.52 0.53 16.44
N SER A 66 4.93 1.54 17.20
CA SER A 66 5.10 1.45 18.66
C SER A 66 3.83 1.14 19.43
N ASP A 67 2.67 1.49 18.87
CA ASP A 67 1.38 1.41 19.56
C ASP A 67 0.57 0.18 19.09
N MET A 68 1.12 -0.60 18.14
CA MET A 68 0.44 -1.70 17.46
C MET A 68 -0.07 -2.77 18.43
N ASP A 69 0.81 -3.21 19.33
CA ASP A 69 0.49 -4.31 20.26
C ASP A 69 -0.58 -3.89 21.28
N GLU A 70 -0.48 -2.68 21.82
CA GLU A 70 -1.44 -2.14 22.79
C GLU A 70 -2.83 -1.97 22.16
N VAL A 71 -2.88 -1.39 20.95
CA VAL A 71 -4.15 -1.19 20.24
C VAL A 71 -4.73 -2.53 19.79
N TRP A 72 -3.90 -3.49 19.37
CA TRP A 72 -4.37 -4.83 19.02
C TRP A 72 -5.03 -5.55 20.20
N LEU A 73 -4.44 -5.45 21.40
CA LEU A 73 -5.04 -5.99 22.62
C LEU A 73 -6.39 -5.33 22.93
N CYS A 74 -6.51 -4.01 22.75
CA CYS A 74 -7.79 -3.31 22.91
C CYS A 74 -8.85 -3.83 21.93
N ILE A 75 -8.49 -3.99 20.64
CA ILE A 75 -9.39 -4.50 19.60
C ILE A 75 -9.90 -5.89 19.96
N GLN A 76 -9.02 -6.79 20.42
CA GLN A 76 -9.40 -8.12 20.85
C GLN A 76 -10.33 -8.08 22.07
N GLY A 77 -10.02 -7.22 23.06
CA GLY A 77 -10.81 -7.10 24.29
C GLY A 77 -12.22 -6.53 24.08
N THR A 78 -12.43 -5.72 23.04
CA THR A 78 -13.75 -5.15 22.70
C THR A 78 -14.49 -5.91 21.60
N SER A 79 -13.92 -6.98 21.07
CA SER A 79 -14.50 -7.69 19.93
C SER A 79 -15.75 -8.49 20.31
N PRO A 80 -16.82 -8.44 19.49
CA PRO A 80 -17.97 -9.30 19.69
C PRO A 80 -17.58 -10.77 19.45
N GLN A 81 -18.22 -11.67 20.20
CA GLN A 81 -18.08 -13.12 20.00
C GLN A 81 -18.70 -13.53 18.67
N HIS A 82 -17.88 -13.65 17.63
CA HIS A 82 -18.33 -14.03 16.29
C HIS A 82 -17.28 -14.88 15.55
N ALA A 83 -17.62 -16.12 15.22
CA ALA A 83 -16.67 -17.11 14.69
C ALA A 83 -15.92 -16.65 13.44
N LYS A 84 -16.62 -16.13 12.42
CA LYS A 84 -15.97 -15.65 11.19
C LYS A 84 -15.15 -14.38 11.41
N LEU A 85 -15.50 -13.57 12.41
CA LEU A 85 -14.68 -12.38 12.75
C LEU A 85 -13.39 -12.81 13.42
N GLN A 86 -13.45 -13.84 14.27
CA GLN A 86 -12.26 -14.46 14.83
C GLN A 86 -11.36 -15.05 13.73
N GLU A 87 -11.93 -15.78 12.77
CA GLU A 87 -11.15 -16.29 11.61
C GLU A 87 -10.52 -15.15 10.79
N PHE A 88 -11.19 -14.01 10.67
CA PHE A 88 -10.63 -12.81 10.05
C PHE A 88 -9.45 -12.24 10.86
N PHE A 89 -9.53 -12.22 12.18
CA PHE A 89 -8.42 -11.79 13.04
C PHE A 89 -7.25 -12.76 13.01
N ASP A 90 -7.50 -14.06 13.01
CA ASP A 90 -6.45 -15.07 12.91
C ASP A 90 -5.67 -14.91 11.59
N TYR A 91 -6.39 -14.65 10.49
CA TYR A 91 -5.79 -14.24 9.23
C TYR A 91 -4.99 -12.94 9.39
N PHE A 92 -5.56 -11.93 10.06
CA PHE A 92 -4.92 -10.63 10.18
C PHE A 92 -3.57 -10.71 10.91
N VAL A 93 -3.56 -11.42 12.05
CA VAL A 93 -2.37 -11.68 12.85
C VAL A 93 -1.32 -12.39 12.00
N LYS A 94 -1.69 -13.51 11.40
CA LYS A 94 -0.77 -14.34 10.62
C LYS A 94 -0.15 -13.61 9.44
N GLU A 95 -0.96 -12.90 8.66
CA GLU A 95 -0.50 -12.31 7.40
C GLU A 95 0.10 -10.91 7.55
N TRP A 96 -0.31 -10.13 8.55
CA TRP A 96 0.09 -8.72 8.67
C TRP A 96 0.90 -8.40 9.91
N LEU A 97 0.72 -9.12 11.03
CA LEU A 97 1.47 -8.87 12.27
C LEU A 97 2.67 -9.81 12.43
N GLU A 98 2.53 -11.09 12.09
CA GLU A 98 3.55 -12.12 12.32
C GLU A 98 4.36 -12.48 11.06
N ASN A 99 3.97 -11.96 9.90
CA ASN A 99 4.63 -12.30 8.63
C ASN A 99 6.04 -11.69 8.53
N SER A 100 7.05 -12.56 8.56
CA SER A 100 8.47 -12.14 8.47
C SER A 100 8.87 -11.48 7.15
N ILE A 101 8.11 -11.72 6.07
CA ILE A 101 8.38 -11.14 4.75
C ILE A 101 7.59 -9.85 4.59
N ILE A 102 6.27 -9.92 4.82
CA ILE A 102 5.34 -8.79 4.77
C ILE A 102 5.25 -8.18 6.18
N THR A 103 6.35 -7.58 6.60
CA THR A 103 6.45 -6.96 7.93
C THR A 103 5.51 -5.75 8.05
N THR A 104 5.13 -5.41 9.28
CA THR A 104 4.33 -4.22 9.64
C THR A 104 4.76 -2.97 8.89
N SER A 105 6.05 -2.64 8.94
CA SER A 105 6.65 -1.50 8.24
C SER A 105 6.39 -1.43 6.73
N LYS A 106 6.09 -2.55 6.05
CA LYS A 106 5.81 -2.57 4.61
C LYS A 106 4.39 -2.14 4.28
N TRP A 107 3.40 -2.52 5.08
CA TRP A 107 2.00 -2.15 4.84
C TRP A 107 1.56 -0.93 5.64
N ASN A 108 2.30 -0.57 6.69
CA ASN A 108 2.08 0.62 7.49
C ASN A 108 2.33 1.90 6.67
N CYS A 109 1.36 2.80 6.74
CA CYS A 109 1.25 4.07 6.05
C CYS A 109 1.45 5.28 6.98
N HIS A 110 1.77 5.05 8.26
CA HIS A 110 2.08 6.11 9.20
C HIS A 110 3.26 6.94 8.67
N LYS A 111 3.09 8.27 8.65
CA LYS A 111 4.07 9.25 8.13
C LYS A 111 4.46 9.10 6.65
N GLN A 112 3.75 8.29 5.85
CA GLN A 112 4.00 8.20 4.40
C GLN A 112 3.44 9.42 3.65
N GLN A 113 4.28 10.04 2.80
CA GLN A 113 3.94 11.21 1.98
C GLN A 113 3.12 10.82 0.73
N HIS A 114 3.43 9.69 0.10
CA HIS A 114 2.72 9.17 -1.08
C HIS A 114 1.82 7.99 -0.69
N ARG A 115 0.63 8.31 -0.15
CA ARG A 115 -0.29 7.34 0.46
C ARG A 115 -1.10 6.50 -0.54
N THR A 116 -1.16 6.92 -1.79
CA THR A 116 -1.89 6.21 -2.84
C THR A 116 -0.98 6.00 -4.04
N SER A 117 -0.88 4.75 -4.52
CA SER A 117 -0.25 4.43 -5.80
C SER A 117 -1.09 4.91 -6.99
N ASN A 118 -1.78 6.07 -6.86
CA ASN A 118 -2.73 6.57 -7.85
C ASN A 118 -2.04 6.75 -9.22
N THR A 119 -0.74 7.07 -9.22
CA THR A 119 0.08 7.16 -10.44
C THR A 119 0.26 5.81 -11.11
N ILE A 120 0.59 4.74 -10.36
CA ILE A 120 0.83 3.40 -10.91
C ILE A 120 -0.49 2.70 -11.28
N GLY A 121 -1.52 2.83 -10.43
CA GLY A 121 -2.86 2.32 -10.72
C GLY A 121 -3.54 3.05 -11.88
N GLY A 122 -3.35 4.36 -11.97
CA GLY A 122 -3.77 5.17 -13.12
C GLY A 122 -3.05 4.77 -14.40
N TRP A 123 -1.73 4.53 -14.33
CA TRP A 123 -0.95 4.01 -15.46
C TRP A 123 -1.44 2.63 -15.91
N HIS A 124 -1.62 1.70 -14.96
CA HIS A 124 -2.07 0.35 -15.27
C HIS A 124 -3.48 0.35 -15.88
N ASN A 125 -4.42 1.12 -15.32
CA ASN A 125 -5.77 1.27 -15.89
C ASN A 125 -5.76 1.91 -17.28
N LYS A 126 -4.95 2.96 -17.48
CA LYS A 126 -4.78 3.61 -18.80
C LYS A 126 -4.20 2.62 -19.81
N PHE A 127 -3.22 1.84 -19.40
CA PHE A 127 -2.57 0.83 -20.24
C PHE A 127 -3.51 -0.34 -20.58
N GLN A 128 -4.23 -0.87 -19.59
CA GLN A 128 -5.27 -1.88 -19.82
C GLN A 128 -6.36 -1.36 -20.76
N THR A 129 -6.83 -0.13 -20.60
CA THR A 129 -7.83 0.48 -21.50
C THR A 129 -7.32 0.58 -22.95
N ILE A 130 -6.02 0.77 -23.15
CA ILE A 130 -5.39 0.80 -24.49
C ILE A 130 -5.28 -0.61 -25.09
N LEU A 131 -4.97 -1.62 -24.27
CA LEU A 131 -4.78 -3.00 -24.70
C LEU A 131 -6.09 -3.79 -24.88
N SER A 132 -7.12 -3.50 -24.09
CA SER A 132 -8.42 -4.17 -24.14
C SER A 132 -9.30 -3.74 -25.32
N LYS A 133 -8.80 -2.89 -26.23
CA LYS A 133 -9.48 -2.56 -27.49
C LYS A 133 -9.35 -3.73 -28.47
N PRO A 134 -10.42 -4.13 -29.19
CA PRO A 134 -10.31 -5.14 -30.24
C PRO A 134 -9.25 -4.69 -31.27
N HIS A 135 -8.19 -5.50 -31.43
CA HIS A 135 -7.03 -5.24 -32.30
C HIS A 135 -6.34 -3.87 -32.06
N PRO A 136 -5.63 -3.70 -30.93
CA PRO A 136 -4.88 -2.47 -30.68
C PRO A 136 -3.71 -2.40 -31.67
N LYS A 137 -3.67 -1.32 -32.48
CA LYS A 137 -2.53 -1.07 -33.37
C LYS A 137 -1.27 -0.92 -32.52
N PHE A 138 -0.16 -1.58 -32.88
CA PHE A 138 1.13 -1.55 -32.16
C PHE A 138 1.63 -0.13 -31.82
N ARG A 139 1.28 0.85 -32.66
CA ARG A 139 1.57 2.27 -32.42
C ARG A 139 0.91 2.84 -31.16
N ASN A 140 -0.22 2.29 -30.70
CA ASN A 140 -0.97 2.81 -29.57
C ASN A 140 -0.26 2.52 -28.22
N PRO A 141 0.18 1.28 -27.92
CA PRO A 141 1.06 1.02 -26.79
C PRO A 141 2.38 1.78 -26.88
N LEU A 142 2.99 1.84 -28.08
CA LEU A 142 4.27 2.51 -28.29
C LEU A 142 4.18 4.03 -28.02
N GLN A 143 3.09 4.68 -28.43
CA GLN A 143 2.86 6.09 -28.15
C GLN A 143 2.61 6.32 -26.66
N ALA A 144 1.84 5.46 -26.00
CA ALA A 144 1.62 5.54 -24.57
C ALA A 144 2.93 5.44 -23.77
N LEU A 145 3.83 4.54 -24.15
CA LEU A 145 5.18 4.42 -23.55
C LEU A 145 6.04 5.67 -23.80
N LYS A 146 5.98 6.24 -25.02
CA LYS A 146 6.71 7.48 -25.37
C LYS A 146 6.20 8.71 -24.61
N ASP A 147 4.90 8.84 -24.45
CA ASP A 147 4.31 9.96 -23.71
C ASP A 147 4.63 9.86 -22.21
N GLU A 148 4.67 8.64 -21.67
CA GLU A 148 5.07 8.38 -20.28
C GLU A 148 6.54 8.70 -20.02
N SER A 149 7.44 8.30 -20.93
CA SER A 149 8.86 8.66 -20.85
C SER A 149 9.04 10.18 -20.77
N LYS A 150 8.32 10.93 -21.62
CA LYS A 150 8.38 12.40 -21.63
C LYS A 150 7.82 13.02 -20.35
N TYR A 151 6.76 12.46 -19.80
CA TYR A 151 6.17 12.91 -18.54
C TYR A 151 7.12 12.67 -17.36
N ASN A 152 7.75 11.49 -17.28
CA ASN A 152 8.76 11.19 -16.26
C ASN A 152 10.01 12.07 -16.41
N ASP A 153 10.50 12.31 -17.63
CA ASP A 153 11.62 13.22 -17.88
C ASP A 153 11.30 14.66 -17.45
N PHE A 154 10.06 15.10 -17.66
CA PHE A 154 9.56 16.40 -17.21
C PHE A 154 9.47 16.49 -15.67
N PHE A 155 8.94 15.46 -15.01
CA PHE A 155 8.88 15.39 -13.54
C PHE A 155 10.28 15.33 -12.90
N ASN A 156 11.21 14.58 -13.50
CA ASN A 156 12.59 14.51 -13.05
C ASN A 156 13.31 15.86 -13.19
N LYS A 157 13.01 16.64 -14.23
CA LYS A 157 13.50 18.02 -14.35
C LYS A 157 12.94 18.95 -13.27
N LEU A 158 11.63 18.88 -13.00
CA LEU A 158 10.99 19.69 -11.95
C LEU A 158 11.50 19.35 -10.53
N ASN A 159 11.80 18.07 -10.26
CA ASN A 159 12.36 17.64 -8.98
C ASN A 159 13.87 17.85 -8.88
N GLY A 160 14.60 17.79 -9.99
CA GLY A 160 16.02 18.15 -10.08
C GLY A 160 16.30 19.64 -9.80
N ASP A 161 15.36 20.52 -10.16
CA ASP A 161 15.45 21.96 -9.84
C ASP A 161 15.13 22.29 -8.37
N LYS A 162 14.41 21.42 -7.66
CA LYS A 162 14.18 21.58 -6.21
C LYS A 162 15.42 21.21 -5.38
N PHE A 163 16.22 20.24 -5.81
CA PHE A 163 17.48 19.89 -5.13
C PHE A 163 18.59 20.94 -5.31
N ARG A 164 18.48 21.85 -6.29
CA ARG A 164 19.50 22.88 -6.55
C ARG A 164 19.35 24.16 -5.71
N ARG A 165 18.27 24.30 -4.92
CA ARG A 165 18.01 25.50 -4.10
C ARG A 165 18.44 25.41 -2.63
N GLU A 166 18.95 24.28 -2.15
CA GLU A 166 19.35 24.11 -0.73
C GLU A 166 20.87 24.14 -0.47
N GLU A 167 21.72 24.44 -1.46
CA GLU A 167 23.17 24.62 -1.24
C GLU A 167 23.61 26.10 -1.27
N LYS A 168 23.01 27.00 -0.46
CA LYS A 168 23.66 28.27 -0.08
C LYS A 168 23.12 28.81 1.24
N SER A 169 23.85 28.58 2.33
CA SER A 169 24.12 29.56 3.41
C SER A 169 24.63 28.86 4.68
N TRP A 170 25.94 28.60 4.73
CA TRP A 170 26.67 28.52 6.00
C TRP A 170 28.01 29.24 5.83
N GLU A 171 27.97 30.57 5.76
CA GLU A 171 29.18 31.36 5.98
C GLU A 171 29.50 31.34 7.49
N ILE A 172 30.68 30.82 7.78
CA ILE A 172 31.29 30.67 9.11
C ILE A 172 31.48 32.06 9.73
N ARG A 173 30.95 32.28 10.94
CA ARG A 173 31.33 33.43 11.75
C ARG A 173 32.66 33.12 12.46
N PRO A 174 33.70 33.95 12.34
CA PRO A 174 34.93 33.75 13.09
C PRO A 174 34.71 34.09 14.57
N VAL A 175 35.54 33.43 15.39
CA VAL A 175 35.60 33.41 16.86
C VAL A 175 35.66 34.79 17.49
#